data_AF-A0A933ZIX2-F1
#
_entry.id   AF-A0A933ZIX2-F1
#
_cell.length_a   1.000
_cell.length_b   1.000
_cell.length_c   1.000
_cell.angle_alpha   90.00
_cell.angle_beta   90.00
_cell.angle_gamma   90.00
#
_symmetry.space_group_name_H-M   'P 1'
#
loop_
_entity.id
_entity.type
_entity.pdbx_description
1 polymer ?
#
loop_
_entity_poly.entity_id
_entity_poly.type
_entity_poly.pdbx_seq_one_letter_code
_entity_poly.pdbx_strand_id
1 'polypeptide(L)'
;MEARNLASCLVIMVAVGCGGSVITGGTAGDDGGTSGNGGSWHTDGGGPGGKGGYGGTHGDGAGPGGSGGTNTGGMAGTGGWGDGAGGYGGWSDGTGGYAGAPGKLGAKCKSDGDCGNLVCLTPTSQEFLGGGPAGGYCSKECTSDSTACEAYDPDAICVDVRENSFDPPKSYCLRGCVEGPPLESGTFGKFDPKKCWGRHDVACKELVPSVFACLPVCQTDKECGTLKCDPRRNVCTDNPTLGLPMGAGCREWAQSNGDAGPECAGLCLGVPKGDDASSTDPLNIAYFCTQSCVFGDIMGCGFNDTPSAGFCLYSAPTSGNGDEAFCAAMCDKDSDCLDQQDNNGFCDTDWVNSLGRGLCAWNYGL
;
A
#
# COMPACT_ATOMS: atom_id res chain seq x y z
N MET A 1 -41.78 2.30 5.12
CA MET A 1 -40.37 1.91 5.23
C MET A 1 -39.62 2.71 4.18
N GLU A 2 -39.12 3.89 4.56
CA GLU A 2 -38.35 4.77 3.69
C GLU A 2 -36.92 4.23 3.59
N ALA A 3 -36.53 3.78 2.41
CA ALA A 3 -35.13 3.52 2.08
C ALA A 3 -34.41 4.85 1.95
N ARG A 4 -33.57 5.19 2.94
CA ARG A 4 -32.67 6.35 2.85
C ARG A 4 -31.52 5.99 1.91
N ASN A 5 -31.60 6.49 0.69
CA ASN A 5 -30.51 6.51 -0.28
C ASN A 5 -29.35 7.35 0.27
N LEU A 6 -28.25 6.71 0.65
CA LEU A 6 -26.95 7.33 0.88
C LEU A 6 -26.05 6.98 -0.31
N ALA A 7 -26.30 7.62 -1.45
CA ALA A 7 -25.25 7.86 -2.44
C ALA A 7 -24.56 9.18 -2.07
N SER A 8 -23.94 9.21 -0.89
CA SER A 8 -22.96 10.24 -0.56
C SER A 8 -21.60 9.63 -0.87
N CYS A 9 -20.96 10.10 -1.95
CA CYS A 9 -19.51 10.23 -1.96
C CYS A 9 -19.14 11.22 -0.85
N LEU A 10 -19.18 10.75 0.40
CA LEU A 10 -18.61 11.46 1.52
C LEU A 10 -17.11 11.26 1.41
N VAL A 11 -16.46 12.12 0.64
CA VAL A 11 -15.02 12.37 0.76
C VAL A 11 -14.85 13.02 2.12
N ILE A 12 -14.62 12.22 3.16
CA ILE A 12 -14.19 12.74 4.46
C ILE A 12 -12.77 13.24 4.25
N MET A 13 -12.61 14.56 4.12
CA MET A 13 -11.33 15.20 4.34
C MET A 13 -10.97 15.01 5.81
N VAL A 14 -10.24 13.94 6.11
CA VAL A 14 -9.49 13.86 7.36
C VAL A 14 -8.33 14.82 7.19
N ALA A 15 -8.42 16.00 7.81
CA ALA A 15 -7.24 16.84 8.00
C ALA A 15 -6.26 16.06 8.88
N VAL A 16 -5.29 15.39 8.24
CA VAL A 16 -4.19 14.71 8.92
C VAL A 16 -3.31 15.79 9.52
N GLY A 17 -3.50 16.06 10.80
CA GLY A 17 -2.51 16.79 11.58
C GLY A 17 -1.29 15.90 11.74
N CYS A 18 -0.28 16.08 10.88
CA CYS A 18 1.05 15.53 11.11
C CYS A 18 1.58 16.15 12.41
N GLY A 19 1.39 15.47 13.54
CA GLY A 19 2.14 15.75 14.75
C GLY A 19 3.59 15.40 14.48
N GLY A 20 4.38 16.37 14.00
CA GLY A 20 5.80 16.23 13.86
C GLY A 20 6.40 15.76 15.19
N SER A 21 6.82 14.50 15.25
CA SER A 21 7.75 14.07 16.29
C SER A 21 9.09 14.69 15.96
N VAL A 22 9.31 15.91 16.45
CA VAL A 22 10.62 16.54 16.46
C VAL A 22 11.56 15.60 17.20
N ILE A 23 12.47 14.95 16.49
CA ILE A 23 13.67 14.37 17.10
C ILE A 23 14.51 15.56 17.55
N THR A 24 14.34 15.98 18.80
CA THR A 24 15.19 17.01 19.41
C THR A 24 16.59 16.43 19.56
N GLY A 25 17.51 16.90 18.72
CA GLY A 25 18.94 16.70 18.89
C GLY A 25 19.38 17.24 20.25
N GLY A 26 20.07 16.39 21.01
CA GLY A 26 20.57 16.69 22.34
C GLY A 26 21.64 17.78 22.34
N THR A 27 21.51 18.73 23.27
CA THR A 27 22.60 19.60 23.70
C THR A 27 23.23 19.05 24.97
N ALA A 28 24.56 19.06 24.99
CA ALA A 28 25.43 18.64 26.06
C ALA A 28 25.12 19.26 27.44
N GLY A 29 25.35 18.48 28.49
CA GLY A 29 25.40 18.90 29.89
C GLY A 29 26.03 17.80 30.74
N ASP A 30 27.23 18.10 31.25
CA ASP A 30 28.16 17.21 31.94
C ASP A 30 27.74 16.77 33.37
N ASP A 31 28.48 15.75 33.84
CA ASP A 31 28.85 15.39 35.21
C ASP A 31 27.91 14.57 36.12
N GLY A 32 28.38 13.35 36.45
CA GLY A 32 28.02 12.66 37.70
C GLY A 32 28.16 11.13 37.67
N GLY A 33 29.26 10.60 38.21
CA GLY A 33 29.52 9.16 38.39
C GLY A 33 28.44 8.43 39.23
N THR A 34 28.38 7.10 39.27
CA THR A 34 29.45 6.18 39.67
C THR A 34 29.01 4.71 39.45
N SER A 35 29.98 3.86 39.13
CA SER A 35 30.09 2.41 39.41
C SER A 35 28.84 1.51 39.41
N GLY A 36 28.80 0.56 38.46
CA GLY A 36 27.96 -0.63 38.53
C GLY A 36 28.56 -1.79 37.73
N ASN A 37 28.78 -2.93 38.37
CA ASN A 37 29.63 -4.04 37.96
C ASN A 37 29.31 -4.70 36.61
N GLY A 38 30.39 -5.12 35.93
CA GLY A 38 30.35 -5.91 34.70
C GLY A 38 29.77 -7.31 34.90
N GLY A 39 28.80 -7.64 34.04
CA GLY A 39 28.37 -9.00 33.77
C GLY A 39 29.10 -9.53 32.53
N SER A 40 29.96 -10.52 32.76
CA SER A 40 30.66 -11.30 31.75
C SER A 40 29.67 -12.11 30.91
N TRP A 41 29.55 -11.81 29.61
CA TRP A 41 28.96 -12.75 28.66
C TRP A 41 30.05 -13.70 28.16
N HIS A 42 29.88 -14.98 28.49
CA HIS A 42 30.62 -16.09 27.91
C HIS A 42 30.49 -16.05 26.37
N THR A 43 31.62 -15.90 25.68
CA THR A 43 31.79 -16.31 24.29
C THR A 43 32.72 -17.52 24.27
N ASP A 44 32.14 -18.72 24.30
CA ASP A 44 32.85 -19.96 24.02
C ASP A 44 32.20 -20.62 22.81
N GLY A 45 32.95 -20.69 21.71
CA GLY A 45 32.51 -21.30 20.46
C GLY A 45 33.49 -21.09 19.31
N GLY A 46 34.79 -21.23 19.58
CA GLY A 46 35.85 -21.20 18.57
C GLY A 46 35.79 -22.42 17.64
N GLY A 47 35.64 -22.17 16.33
CA GLY A 47 35.94 -23.12 15.25
C GLY A 47 37.08 -22.55 14.40
N PRO A 48 38.06 -23.37 13.97
CA PRO A 48 39.33 -22.88 13.44
C PRO A 48 39.23 -22.33 12.01
N GLY A 49 40.09 -21.35 11.73
CA GLY A 49 40.12 -20.53 10.53
C GLY A 49 40.19 -21.28 9.20
N GLY A 50 39.33 -20.85 8.28
CA GLY A 50 39.50 -21.03 6.84
C GLY A 50 40.31 -19.86 6.28
N LYS A 51 41.45 -20.17 5.67
CA LYS A 51 42.34 -19.19 5.02
C LYS A 51 41.65 -18.50 3.84
N GLY A 52 41.90 -17.21 3.71
CA GLY A 52 41.54 -16.42 2.53
C GLY A 52 42.10 -17.02 1.25
N GLY A 53 41.22 -17.23 0.28
CA GLY A 53 41.55 -17.54 -1.10
C GLY A 53 41.55 -16.25 -1.92
N TYR A 54 42.70 -15.95 -2.52
CA TYR A 54 42.87 -14.92 -3.54
C TYR A 54 42.15 -15.32 -4.84
N GLY A 55 41.92 -14.32 -5.69
CA GLY A 55 41.10 -14.35 -6.89
C GLY A 55 41.29 -15.54 -7.83
N GLY A 56 40.16 -16.01 -8.35
CA GLY A 56 40.08 -16.93 -9.47
C GLY A 56 39.32 -16.26 -10.62
N THR A 57 40.01 -16.11 -11.74
CA THR A 57 39.51 -15.74 -13.06
C THR A 57 38.48 -16.75 -13.58
N HIS A 58 37.65 -16.28 -14.52
CA HIS A 58 36.60 -16.97 -15.26
C HIS A 58 36.74 -18.49 -15.42
N GLY A 59 35.63 -19.19 -15.18
CA GLY A 59 35.44 -20.58 -15.58
C GLY A 59 33.95 -20.88 -15.72
N ASP A 60 33.51 -21.06 -16.96
CA ASP A 60 32.20 -21.59 -17.33
C ASP A 60 32.05 -23.01 -16.75
N GLY A 61 31.19 -23.15 -15.74
CA GLY A 61 30.93 -24.42 -15.06
C GLY A 61 29.44 -24.62 -14.84
N ALA A 62 28.76 -25.22 -15.82
CA ALA A 62 27.38 -25.68 -15.67
C ALA A 62 27.35 -26.88 -14.69
N GLY A 63 26.85 -26.63 -13.48
CA GLY A 63 26.53 -27.68 -12.51
C GLY A 63 25.13 -28.28 -12.78
N PRO A 64 24.92 -29.59 -12.53
CA PRO A 64 23.66 -30.25 -12.77
C PRO A 64 22.57 -29.78 -11.79
N GLY A 65 21.41 -29.42 -12.36
CA GLY A 65 20.24 -28.91 -11.66
C GLY A 65 19.65 -29.93 -10.68
N GLY A 66 19.35 -29.45 -9.48
CA GLY A 66 18.48 -30.13 -8.53
C GLY A 66 17.03 -30.01 -8.98
N SER A 67 16.38 -31.15 -9.18
CA SER A 67 14.94 -31.25 -9.42
C SER A 67 14.20 -31.19 -8.08
N GLY A 68 13.24 -30.27 -7.93
CA GLY A 68 12.26 -30.35 -6.84
C GLY A 68 11.62 -29.03 -6.45
N GLY A 69 10.44 -28.75 -7.00
CA GLY A 69 9.54 -27.68 -6.54
C GLY A 69 8.79 -27.00 -7.67
N THR A 70 7.67 -27.56 -8.11
CA THR A 70 6.72 -26.89 -9.02
C THR A 70 5.96 -25.80 -8.27
N ASN A 71 6.62 -24.68 -7.99
CA ASN A 71 5.98 -23.40 -7.76
C ASN A 71 6.52 -22.46 -8.84
N THR A 72 5.63 -21.92 -9.66
CA THR A 72 5.94 -20.93 -10.70
C THR A 72 6.72 -19.77 -10.08
N GLY A 73 8.01 -19.69 -10.39
CA GLY A 73 9.00 -18.85 -9.74
C GLY A 73 8.90 -17.37 -10.08
N GLY A 74 9.38 -16.54 -9.15
CA GLY A 74 9.72 -15.14 -9.40
C GLY A 74 10.94 -15.03 -10.32
N MET A 75 11.04 -13.89 -11.01
CA MET A 75 12.17 -13.56 -11.87
C MET A 75 13.44 -13.35 -11.03
N ALA A 76 14.60 -13.79 -11.54
CA ALA A 76 15.89 -13.51 -10.93
C ALA A 76 16.16 -11.99 -10.93
N GLY A 77 16.46 -11.42 -9.77
CA GLY A 77 16.82 -10.00 -9.65
C GLY A 77 18.06 -9.65 -10.47
N THR A 78 17.99 -8.57 -11.23
CA THR A 78 19.15 -7.98 -11.91
C THR A 78 20.10 -7.36 -10.88
N GLY A 79 21.35 -7.84 -10.85
CA GLY A 79 22.39 -7.26 -10.00
C GLY A 79 22.70 -5.82 -10.41
N GLY A 80 22.61 -4.88 -9.46
CA GLY A 80 22.97 -3.48 -9.67
C GLY A 80 24.46 -3.32 -10.00
N TRP A 81 24.75 -2.57 -11.05
CA TRP A 81 26.09 -2.10 -11.40
C TRP A 81 26.28 -0.70 -10.80
N GLY A 82 27.28 -0.51 -9.95
CA GLY A 82 27.77 0.83 -9.59
C GLY A 82 28.28 0.96 -8.16
N ASP A 83 29.47 1.56 -8.02
CA ASP A 83 30.11 1.94 -6.77
C ASP A 83 29.32 3.06 -6.07
N GLY A 84 28.37 2.68 -5.22
CA GLY A 84 27.57 3.57 -4.39
C GLY A 84 26.81 2.72 -3.37
N ALA A 85 26.58 3.26 -2.17
CA ALA A 85 25.94 2.63 -1.00
C ALA A 85 25.28 1.26 -1.23
N GLY A 86 25.76 0.23 -0.52
CA GLY A 86 25.37 -1.16 -0.69
C GLY A 86 23.87 -1.33 -0.96
N GLY A 87 23.55 -1.76 -2.19
CA GLY A 87 22.18 -1.89 -2.63
C GLY A 87 21.40 -2.80 -1.68
N TYR A 88 20.19 -2.35 -1.32
CA TYR A 88 19.24 -3.17 -0.60
C TYR A 88 19.07 -4.49 -1.38
N GLY A 89 19.40 -5.62 -0.74
CA GLY A 89 19.18 -6.94 -1.34
C GLY A 89 17.73 -7.01 -1.79
N GLY A 90 17.52 -7.21 -3.10
CA GLY A 90 16.19 -7.13 -3.69
C GLY A 90 15.19 -7.95 -2.89
N TRP A 91 14.18 -7.28 -2.33
CA TRP A 91 12.99 -7.91 -1.72
C TRP A 91 12.08 -8.53 -2.81
N SER A 92 12.68 -9.15 -3.83
CA SER A 92 11.97 -9.82 -4.93
C SER A 92 11.37 -11.17 -4.53
N ASP A 93 11.64 -11.61 -3.31
CA ASP A 93 10.93 -12.73 -2.70
C ASP A 93 9.67 -12.14 -2.11
N GLY A 94 8.68 -11.85 -2.96
CA GLY A 94 7.33 -11.60 -2.49
C GLY A 94 6.93 -12.79 -1.65
N THR A 95 7.12 -12.68 -0.33
CA THR A 95 6.65 -13.65 0.65
C THR A 95 5.15 -13.63 0.45
N GLY A 96 4.67 -14.55 -0.38
CA GLY A 96 3.28 -14.60 -0.79
C GLY A 96 2.47 -14.48 0.48
N GLY A 97 1.74 -13.37 0.60
CA GLY A 97 0.87 -13.13 1.75
C GLY A 97 0.10 -14.42 2.01
N TYR A 98 -0.12 -14.73 3.29
CA TYR A 98 -0.68 -16.02 3.68
C TYR A 98 -1.90 -16.30 2.80
N ALA A 99 -1.80 -17.33 1.96
CA ALA A 99 -2.94 -17.85 1.26
C ALA A 99 -3.86 -18.32 2.38
N GLY A 100 -4.83 -17.47 2.76
CA GLY A 100 -5.77 -17.79 3.83
C GLY A 100 -6.29 -19.21 3.64
N ALA A 101 -6.63 -19.90 4.73
CA ALA A 101 -7.02 -21.31 4.62
C ALA A 101 -8.07 -21.47 3.50
N PRO A 102 -7.87 -22.41 2.55
CA PRO A 102 -8.75 -22.58 1.40
C PRO A 102 -10.23 -22.59 1.82
N GLY A 103 -11.08 -21.97 1.01
CA GLY A 103 -12.52 -21.90 1.29
C GLY A 103 -12.97 -20.89 2.36
N LYS A 104 -12.11 -19.95 2.76
CA LYS A 104 -12.50 -18.87 3.69
C LYS A 104 -12.84 -17.56 2.97
N LEU A 105 -13.73 -16.78 3.58
CA LEU A 105 -14.09 -15.45 3.10
C LEU A 105 -12.85 -14.55 3.02
N GLY A 106 -12.65 -13.89 1.89
CA GLY A 106 -11.50 -13.01 1.61
C GLY A 106 -10.18 -13.72 1.29
N ALA A 107 -10.16 -15.05 1.28
CA ALA A 107 -8.99 -15.79 0.82
C ALA A 107 -8.72 -15.55 -0.67
N LYS A 108 -7.46 -15.71 -1.07
CA LYS A 108 -7.03 -15.65 -2.47
C LYS A 108 -7.58 -16.85 -3.25
N CYS A 109 -7.93 -16.66 -4.53
CA CYS A 109 -8.47 -17.74 -5.36
C CYS A 109 -8.19 -17.52 -6.85
N LYS A 110 -8.15 -18.60 -7.62
CA LYS A 110 -8.10 -18.59 -9.08
C LYS A 110 -9.38 -19.13 -9.70
N SER A 111 -10.13 -19.94 -8.95
CA SER A 111 -11.40 -20.52 -9.37
C SER A 111 -12.29 -20.79 -8.14
N ASP A 112 -13.57 -21.05 -8.37
CA ASP A 112 -14.52 -21.39 -7.30
C ASP A 112 -14.09 -22.61 -6.48
N GLY A 113 -13.33 -23.54 -7.08
CA GLY A 113 -12.79 -24.71 -6.39
C GLY A 113 -11.86 -24.37 -5.21
N ASP A 114 -11.20 -23.20 -5.24
CA ASP A 114 -10.35 -22.71 -4.15
C ASP A 114 -11.16 -22.16 -2.97
N CYS A 115 -12.46 -21.91 -3.21
CA CYS A 115 -13.36 -21.18 -2.33
C CYS A 115 -14.41 -22.09 -1.63
N GLY A 116 -14.41 -23.41 -1.89
CA GLY A 116 -15.34 -24.33 -1.23
C GLY A 116 -16.80 -24.05 -1.62
N ASN A 117 -17.60 -23.49 -0.71
CA ASN A 117 -19.00 -23.10 -0.95
C ASN A 117 -19.20 -21.60 -1.26
N LEU A 118 -18.10 -20.85 -1.33
CA LEU A 118 -18.01 -19.48 -1.79
C LEU A 118 -17.75 -19.42 -3.31
N VAL A 119 -17.89 -18.24 -3.90
CA VAL A 119 -17.51 -17.95 -5.30
C VAL A 119 -16.17 -17.23 -5.33
N CYS A 120 -15.36 -17.50 -6.35
CA CYS A 120 -14.13 -16.75 -6.59
C CYS A 120 -14.41 -15.52 -7.45
N LEU A 121 -14.27 -14.34 -6.87
CA LEU A 121 -14.19 -13.10 -7.63
C LEU A 121 -12.79 -13.00 -8.25
N THR A 122 -12.62 -13.56 -9.45
CA THR A 122 -11.33 -13.60 -10.15
C THR A 122 -10.89 -12.20 -10.64
N PRO A 123 -9.60 -12.00 -10.97
CA PRO A 123 -9.14 -10.74 -11.58
C PRO A 123 -9.86 -10.38 -12.88
N THR A 124 -10.35 -11.38 -13.64
CA THR A 124 -11.10 -11.18 -14.89
C THR A 124 -12.61 -11.04 -14.68
N SER A 125 -13.07 -11.09 -13.43
CA SER A 125 -14.47 -10.81 -13.10
C SER A 125 -14.84 -9.37 -13.48
N GLN A 126 -16.13 -9.12 -13.67
CA GLN A 126 -16.71 -7.76 -13.78
C GLN A 126 -17.72 -7.51 -12.66
N GLU A 127 -17.76 -8.43 -11.68
CA GLU A 127 -18.76 -8.48 -10.64
C GLU A 127 -18.46 -7.49 -9.49
N PHE A 128 -17.24 -6.95 -9.42
CA PHE A 128 -16.76 -6.12 -8.31
C PHE A 128 -16.35 -4.74 -8.84
N LEU A 129 -17.20 -3.73 -8.65
CA LEU A 129 -16.99 -2.34 -9.11
C LEU A 129 -16.68 -2.22 -10.62
N GLY A 130 -17.25 -3.10 -11.45
CA GLY A 130 -16.99 -3.15 -12.90
C GLY A 130 -15.64 -3.80 -13.26
N GLY A 131 -15.04 -4.54 -12.32
CA GLY A 131 -13.80 -5.27 -12.51
C GLY A 131 -13.67 -6.47 -11.56
N GLY A 132 -12.43 -6.96 -11.44
CA GLY A 132 -12.08 -8.10 -10.62
C GLY A 132 -10.98 -7.79 -9.61
N PRO A 133 -11.03 -8.33 -8.37
CA PRO A 133 -9.96 -8.22 -7.39
C PRO A 133 -8.62 -8.76 -7.90
N ALA A 134 -7.53 -8.02 -7.71
CA ALA A 134 -6.19 -8.54 -7.94
C ALA A 134 -5.95 -9.81 -7.10
N GLY A 135 -5.35 -10.82 -7.71
CA GLY A 135 -5.13 -12.12 -7.07
C GLY A 135 -6.40 -12.94 -6.75
N GLY A 136 -7.60 -12.42 -6.98
CA GLY A 136 -8.87 -13.05 -6.68
C GLY A 136 -9.32 -12.93 -5.21
N TYR A 137 -10.62 -13.08 -4.97
CA TYR A 137 -11.21 -12.97 -3.63
C TYR A 137 -12.39 -13.94 -3.45
N CYS A 138 -12.28 -14.88 -2.52
CA CYS A 138 -13.40 -15.76 -2.16
C CYS A 138 -14.50 -14.96 -1.45
N SER A 139 -15.69 -14.91 -2.03
CA SER A 139 -16.83 -14.16 -1.50
C SER A 139 -18.13 -14.94 -1.64
N LYS A 140 -19.22 -14.40 -1.09
CA LYS A 140 -20.59 -14.90 -1.29
C LYS A 140 -21.45 -13.73 -1.72
N GLU A 141 -22.25 -13.92 -2.77
CA GLU A 141 -23.30 -12.95 -3.08
C GLU A 141 -24.29 -12.88 -1.91
N CYS A 142 -24.64 -11.67 -1.50
CA CYS A 142 -25.56 -11.41 -0.40
C CYS A 142 -26.63 -10.41 -0.84
N THR A 143 -27.78 -10.46 -0.17
CA THR A 143 -28.72 -9.34 -0.14
C THR A 143 -28.21 -8.33 0.88
N SER A 144 -28.75 -7.10 0.95
CA SER A 144 -28.35 -6.04 1.89
C SER A 144 -28.41 -6.37 3.41
N ASP A 145 -28.66 -7.63 3.77
CA ASP A 145 -28.69 -8.20 5.10
C ASP A 145 -27.36 -8.94 5.38
N SER A 146 -26.68 -8.57 6.48
CA SER A 146 -25.39 -9.14 6.89
C SER A 146 -25.47 -10.58 7.36
N THR A 147 -26.66 -11.07 7.74
CA THR A 147 -26.82 -12.42 8.33
C THR A 147 -26.36 -13.54 7.40
N ALA A 148 -26.44 -13.34 6.08
CA ALA A 148 -25.93 -14.29 5.10
C ALA A 148 -24.40 -14.40 5.13
N CYS A 149 -23.71 -13.32 5.50
CA CYS A 149 -22.25 -13.24 5.56
C CYS A 149 -21.69 -13.76 6.88
N GLU A 150 -22.40 -13.55 7.98
CA GLU A 150 -22.04 -14.01 9.34
C GLU A 150 -21.84 -15.53 9.43
N ALA A 151 -22.48 -16.30 8.54
CA ALA A 151 -22.29 -17.75 8.42
C ALA A 151 -20.86 -18.16 8.01
N TYR A 152 -20.09 -17.25 7.42
CA TYR A 152 -18.73 -17.50 6.93
C TYR A 152 -17.65 -16.84 7.80
N ASP A 153 -17.97 -15.68 8.36
CA ASP A 153 -17.12 -14.95 9.29
C ASP A 153 -18.03 -14.02 10.13
N PRO A 154 -17.97 -14.06 11.48
CA PRO A 154 -18.85 -13.28 12.33
C PRO A 154 -18.72 -11.76 12.13
N ASP A 155 -17.60 -11.29 11.60
CA ASP A 155 -17.36 -9.87 11.33
C ASP A 155 -17.63 -9.52 9.86
N ALA A 156 -18.14 -10.45 9.04
CA ALA A 156 -18.38 -10.19 7.63
C ALA A 156 -19.52 -9.20 7.38
N ILE A 157 -19.33 -8.37 6.37
CA ILE A 157 -20.27 -7.32 5.99
C ILE A 157 -20.73 -7.56 4.56
N CYS A 158 -22.02 -7.36 4.30
CA CYS A 158 -22.54 -7.34 2.93
C CYS A 158 -22.35 -5.96 2.32
N VAL A 159 -21.58 -5.85 1.24
CA VAL A 159 -21.22 -4.57 0.63
C VAL A 159 -21.75 -4.51 -0.79
N ASP A 160 -22.44 -3.42 -1.13
CA ASP A 160 -22.85 -3.08 -2.50
C ASP A 160 -21.63 -2.64 -3.31
N VAL A 161 -21.30 -3.42 -4.34
CA VAL A 161 -20.10 -3.27 -5.18
C VAL A 161 -20.46 -3.03 -6.64
N ARG A 162 -21.66 -2.47 -6.91
CA ARG A 162 -21.99 -2.00 -8.25
C ARG A 162 -21.10 -0.82 -8.65
N GLU A 163 -20.80 -0.73 -9.94
CA GLU A 163 -20.04 0.38 -10.50
C GLU A 163 -20.89 1.66 -10.55
N ASN A 164 -22.12 1.55 -11.08
CA ASN A 164 -23.02 2.69 -11.21
C ASN A 164 -24.22 2.54 -10.27
N SER A 165 -24.65 3.64 -9.66
CA SER A 165 -25.81 3.67 -8.76
C SER A 165 -27.15 3.33 -9.45
N PHE A 166 -27.17 3.34 -10.79
CA PHE A 166 -28.31 2.96 -11.62
C PHE A 166 -28.32 1.48 -11.99
N ASP A 167 -27.21 0.77 -11.80
CA ASP A 167 -27.15 -0.67 -12.03
C ASP A 167 -27.97 -1.42 -10.97
N PRO A 168 -28.50 -2.61 -11.30
CA PRO A 168 -29.12 -3.48 -10.31
C PRO A 168 -28.18 -3.69 -9.11
N PRO A 169 -28.67 -3.62 -7.86
CA PRO A 169 -27.85 -3.83 -6.68
C PRO A 169 -27.10 -5.15 -6.76
N LYS A 170 -25.80 -5.10 -6.46
CA LYS A 170 -24.94 -6.26 -6.50
C LYS A 170 -24.05 -6.24 -5.29
N SER A 171 -24.26 -7.20 -4.39
CA SER A 171 -23.59 -7.17 -3.09
C SER A 171 -22.88 -8.47 -2.79
N TYR A 172 -21.72 -8.33 -2.15
CA TYR A 172 -20.85 -9.44 -1.80
C TYR A 172 -20.43 -9.35 -0.33
N CYS A 173 -20.28 -10.50 0.29
CA CYS A 173 -19.72 -10.62 1.62
C CYS A 173 -18.22 -10.28 1.59
N LEU A 174 -17.84 -9.26 2.34
CA LEU A 174 -16.45 -8.93 2.60
C LEU A 174 -16.10 -9.30 4.03
N ARG A 175 -14.88 -9.78 4.24
CA ARG A 175 -14.37 -10.08 5.58
C ARG A 175 -14.23 -8.76 6.35
N GLY A 176 -14.77 -8.71 7.56
CA GLY A 176 -14.52 -7.59 8.47
C GLY A 176 -13.06 -7.52 8.89
N CYS A 177 -12.63 -6.35 9.31
CA CYS A 177 -11.30 -6.17 9.90
C CYS A 177 -11.35 -5.12 10.99
N VAL A 178 -10.23 -4.99 11.70
CA VAL A 178 -10.04 -3.95 12.70
C VAL A 178 -8.82 -3.16 12.26
N GLU A 179 -8.92 -1.84 12.37
CA GLU A 179 -7.79 -0.94 12.15
C GLU A 179 -6.63 -1.38 13.06
N GLY A 180 -5.42 -1.40 12.51
CA GLY A 180 -4.23 -1.79 13.25
C GLY A 180 -3.84 -0.72 14.27
N PRO A 181 -3.01 -1.05 15.27
CA PRO A 181 -2.32 0.01 16.01
C PRO A 181 -1.42 0.81 15.05
N PRO A 182 -1.13 2.09 15.34
CA PRO A 182 -0.19 2.88 14.56
C PRO A 182 1.12 2.14 14.31
N LEU A 183 1.72 2.33 13.13
CA LEU A 183 2.97 1.67 12.79
C LEU A 183 4.07 1.94 13.81
N GLU A 184 4.62 0.88 14.38
CA GLU A 184 5.88 0.95 15.11
C GLU A 184 7.03 1.04 14.10
N SER A 185 8.01 1.91 14.36
CA SER A 185 9.20 2.08 13.49
C SER A 185 9.88 0.74 13.19
N GLY A 186 10.14 0.47 11.91
CA GLY A 186 10.83 -0.75 11.47
C GLY A 186 9.93 -1.99 11.29
N THR A 187 8.61 -1.83 11.26
CA THR A 187 7.65 -2.93 11.04
C THR A 187 7.09 -3.04 9.62
N PHE A 188 7.61 -2.26 8.65
CA PHE A 188 7.22 -2.37 7.24
C PHE A 188 7.33 -3.81 6.72
N GLY A 189 6.37 -4.21 5.88
CA GLY A 189 6.28 -5.55 5.29
C GLY A 189 5.82 -6.66 6.25
N LYS A 190 5.55 -6.37 7.53
CA LYS A 190 5.09 -7.37 8.51
C LYS A 190 3.58 -7.28 8.71
N PHE A 191 2.85 -7.92 7.81
CA PHE A 191 1.40 -8.01 7.89
C PHE A 191 0.94 -9.05 8.92
N ASP A 192 -0.08 -8.71 9.71
CA ASP A 192 -0.74 -9.69 10.57
C ASP A 192 -1.51 -10.70 9.70
N PRO A 193 -1.18 -12.01 9.73
CA PRO A 193 -1.91 -13.03 8.99
C PRO A 193 -3.40 -13.12 9.34
N LYS A 194 -3.86 -12.53 10.45
CA LYS A 194 -5.27 -12.48 10.83
C LYS A 194 -6.01 -11.31 10.20
N LYS A 195 -5.31 -10.21 9.91
CA LYS A 195 -5.90 -9.01 9.31
C LYS A 195 -5.87 -9.14 7.79
N CYS A 196 -7.05 -9.25 7.18
CA CYS A 196 -7.19 -9.46 5.73
C CYS A 196 -6.29 -10.58 5.18
N TRP A 197 -6.07 -11.62 5.99
CA TRP A 197 -5.17 -12.74 5.68
C TRP A 197 -3.71 -12.36 5.46
N GLY A 198 -3.26 -11.20 5.93
CA GLY A 198 -1.93 -10.68 5.68
C GLY A 198 -1.64 -10.49 4.18
N ARG A 199 -2.67 -10.13 3.42
CA ARG A 199 -2.59 -9.92 1.97
C ARG A 199 -2.07 -8.53 1.66
N HIS A 200 -1.21 -8.46 0.63
CA HIS A 200 -0.68 -7.22 0.06
C HIS A 200 -1.64 -6.61 -0.97
N ASP A 201 -2.57 -7.41 -1.50
CA ASP A 201 -3.58 -7.02 -2.49
C ASP A 201 -4.95 -6.76 -1.83
N VAL A 202 -5.00 -6.54 -0.51
CA VAL A 202 -6.23 -6.26 0.26
C VAL A 202 -5.91 -5.35 1.45
N ALA A 203 -6.58 -4.21 1.53
CA ALA A 203 -6.47 -3.27 2.64
C ALA A 203 -7.67 -3.39 3.60
N CYS A 204 -7.43 -3.19 4.89
CA CYS A 204 -8.51 -2.93 5.84
C CYS A 204 -8.97 -1.48 5.70
N LYS A 205 -10.20 -1.29 5.23
CA LYS A 205 -10.75 0.02 4.87
C LYS A 205 -12.03 0.31 5.64
N GLU A 206 -12.14 1.54 6.12
CA GLU A 206 -13.38 2.07 6.69
C GLU A 206 -14.41 2.30 5.58
N LEU A 207 -15.56 1.64 5.67
CA LEU A 207 -16.66 1.79 4.72
C LEU A 207 -17.61 2.91 5.12
N VAL A 208 -17.91 2.94 6.42
CA VAL A 208 -18.66 3.98 7.12
C VAL A 208 -18.06 4.09 8.53
N PRO A 209 -18.31 5.18 9.28
CA PRO A 209 -17.68 5.39 10.57
C PRO A 209 -17.71 4.16 11.49
N SER A 210 -16.53 3.69 11.88
CA SER A 210 -16.29 2.51 12.74
C SER A 210 -16.67 1.15 12.14
N VAL A 211 -16.91 1.06 10.83
CA VAL A 211 -17.19 -0.20 10.13
C VAL A 211 -16.12 -0.44 9.08
N PHE A 212 -15.31 -1.47 9.29
CA PHE A 212 -14.15 -1.77 8.46
C PHE A 212 -14.28 -3.12 7.77
N ALA A 213 -13.84 -3.19 6.52
CA ALA A 213 -13.79 -4.42 5.75
C ALA A 213 -12.49 -4.54 4.95
N CYS A 214 -12.13 -5.78 4.66
CA CYS A 214 -10.99 -6.14 3.82
C CYS A 214 -11.36 -5.95 2.34
N LEU A 215 -10.98 -4.81 1.78
CA LEU A 215 -11.27 -4.43 0.39
C LEU A 215 -10.04 -4.73 -0.49
N PRO A 216 -10.23 -5.40 -1.64
CA PRO A 216 -9.15 -5.60 -2.61
C PRO A 216 -8.54 -4.28 -3.06
N VAL A 217 -7.24 -4.32 -3.29
CA VAL A 217 -6.51 -3.27 -4.00
C VAL A 217 -5.72 -3.88 -5.13
N CYS A 218 -5.60 -3.15 -6.23
CA CYS A 218 -4.58 -3.40 -7.23
C CYS A 218 -3.61 -2.22 -7.17
N GLN A 219 -2.33 -2.51 -7.24
CA GLN A 219 -1.26 -1.54 -7.10
C GLN A 219 -0.61 -1.26 -8.45
N THR A 220 -0.48 -2.31 -9.27
CA THR A 220 0.18 -2.26 -10.58
C THR A 220 -0.52 -3.17 -11.57
N ASP A 221 -0.34 -2.90 -12.86
CA ASP A 221 -0.83 -3.76 -13.95
C ASP A 221 -0.33 -5.21 -13.84
N LYS A 222 0.85 -5.42 -13.22
CA LYS A 222 1.46 -6.76 -13.08
C LYS A 222 0.58 -7.70 -12.26
N GLU A 223 -0.21 -7.17 -11.33
CA GLU A 223 -1.12 -7.94 -10.48
C GLU A 223 -2.40 -8.36 -11.21
N CYS A 224 -2.70 -7.72 -12.34
CA CYS A 224 -3.91 -7.91 -13.13
C CYS A 224 -3.72 -8.86 -14.33
N GLY A 225 -2.51 -9.40 -14.52
CA GLY A 225 -2.21 -10.35 -15.59
C GLY A 225 -2.32 -9.72 -16.98
N THR A 226 -3.41 -10.01 -17.70
CA THR A 226 -3.68 -9.43 -19.04
C THR A 226 -4.49 -8.14 -18.98
N LEU A 227 -5.12 -7.87 -17.83
CA LEU A 227 -5.90 -6.66 -17.58
C LEU A 227 -5.03 -5.55 -17.02
N LYS A 228 -5.64 -4.41 -16.76
CA LYS A 228 -5.02 -3.21 -16.18
C LYS A 228 -5.56 -2.93 -14.80
N CYS A 229 -4.72 -2.40 -13.93
CA CYS A 229 -5.19 -1.91 -12.65
C CYS A 229 -5.89 -0.57 -12.85
N ASP A 230 -7.13 -0.44 -12.37
CA ASP A 230 -7.82 0.83 -12.25
C ASP A 230 -7.53 1.44 -10.86
N PRO A 231 -6.69 2.50 -10.77
CA PRO A 231 -6.29 3.07 -9.49
C PRO A 231 -7.42 3.84 -8.78
N ARG A 232 -8.52 4.18 -9.45
CA ARG A 232 -9.68 4.83 -8.83
C ARG A 232 -10.59 3.81 -8.16
N ARG A 233 -10.77 2.66 -8.81
CA ARG A 233 -11.68 1.61 -8.35
C ARG A 233 -10.99 0.46 -7.64
N ASN A 234 -9.66 0.41 -7.68
CA ASN A 234 -8.84 -0.63 -7.05
C ASN A 234 -9.16 -2.05 -7.58
N VAL A 235 -9.44 -2.16 -8.88
CA VAL A 235 -9.82 -3.42 -9.56
C VAL A 235 -9.07 -3.62 -10.86
N CYS A 236 -8.94 -4.88 -11.27
CA CYS A 236 -8.45 -5.26 -12.58
C CYS A 236 -9.57 -5.15 -13.62
N THR A 237 -9.33 -4.42 -14.70
CA THR A 237 -10.32 -4.15 -15.76
C THR A 237 -9.65 -3.91 -17.12
N ASP A 238 -10.40 -4.02 -18.21
CA ASP A 238 -9.97 -3.66 -19.56
C ASP A 238 -9.98 -2.15 -19.80
N ASN A 239 -10.80 -1.42 -19.04
CA ASN A 239 -11.03 0.02 -19.22
C ASN A 239 -10.68 0.75 -17.92
N PRO A 240 -9.39 0.85 -17.56
CA PRO A 240 -9.00 1.56 -16.36
C PRO A 240 -9.35 3.03 -16.49
N THR A 241 -9.70 3.65 -15.36
CA THR A 241 -9.98 5.08 -15.32
C THR A 241 -8.77 5.87 -15.81
N LEU A 242 -8.99 6.71 -16.82
CA LEU A 242 -7.97 7.59 -17.36
C LEU A 242 -7.86 8.87 -16.51
N GLY A 243 -6.67 9.46 -16.48
CA GLY A 243 -6.46 10.71 -15.78
C GLY A 243 -4.99 11.06 -15.63
N LEU A 244 -4.71 12.07 -14.82
CA LEU A 244 -3.36 12.44 -14.43
C LEU A 244 -2.70 11.29 -13.62
N PRO A 245 -1.40 11.04 -13.83
CA PRO A 245 -0.67 10.00 -13.12
C PRO A 245 -0.47 10.37 -11.64
N MET A 246 -0.11 9.37 -10.83
CA MET A 246 0.32 9.59 -9.45
C MET A 246 1.42 10.66 -9.35
N GLY A 247 1.33 11.52 -8.34
CA GLY A 247 2.25 12.63 -8.07
C GLY A 247 1.94 13.92 -8.84
N ALA A 248 1.09 13.89 -9.87
CA ALA A 248 0.71 15.09 -10.60
C ALA A 248 -0.21 15.99 -9.78
N GLY A 249 -0.06 17.31 -9.90
CA GLY A 249 -0.94 18.27 -9.23
C GLY A 249 -2.38 18.17 -9.74
N CYS A 250 -3.34 18.20 -8.82
CA CYS A 250 -4.77 18.12 -9.13
C CYS A 250 -5.54 19.22 -8.40
N ARG A 251 -6.80 19.44 -8.80
CA ARG A 251 -7.69 20.37 -8.11
C ARG A 251 -8.85 19.60 -7.51
N GLU A 252 -9.20 19.92 -6.27
CA GLU A 252 -10.37 19.33 -5.66
C GLU A 252 -11.63 19.74 -6.42
N TRP A 253 -12.50 18.77 -6.75
CA TRP A 253 -13.74 19.01 -7.50
C TRP A 253 -14.60 20.10 -6.83
N ALA A 254 -14.68 20.08 -5.49
CA ALA A 254 -15.42 21.06 -4.70
C ALA A 254 -14.93 22.50 -4.88
N GLN A 255 -13.65 22.71 -5.19
CA GLN A 255 -13.06 24.04 -5.36
C GLN A 255 -13.15 24.54 -6.80
N SER A 256 -13.48 23.66 -7.73
CA SER A 256 -13.38 23.94 -9.15
C SER A 256 -14.59 24.63 -9.79
N ASN A 257 -15.70 24.82 -9.05
CA ASN A 257 -16.98 25.24 -9.62
C ASN A 257 -17.40 24.42 -10.87
N GLY A 258 -16.98 23.16 -10.95
CA GLY A 258 -17.26 22.25 -12.08
C GLY A 258 -16.21 22.23 -13.20
N ASP A 259 -15.05 22.89 -13.02
CA ASP A 259 -13.93 22.89 -13.96
C ASP A 259 -12.65 22.35 -13.28
N ALA A 260 -12.74 21.12 -12.76
CA ALA A 260 -11.73 20.48 -11.92
C ALA A 260 -10.46 20.05 -12.66
N GLY A 261 -10.04 20.75 -13.71
CA GLY A 261 -8.90 20.34 -14.53
C GLY A 261 -9.00 18.88 -15.00
N PRO A 262 -7.87 18.27 -15.40
CA PRO A 262 -7.85 16.84 -15.69
C PRO A 262 -7.90 16.05 -14.38
N GLU A 263 -8.88 15.14 -14.29
CA GLU A 263 -9.06 14.26 -13.13
C GLU A 263 -7.84 13.34 -12.95
N CYS A 264 -7.50 13.02 -11.70
CA CYS A 264 -6.51 11.97 -11.40
C CYS A 264 -6.99 10.62 -11.93
N ALA A 265 -6.08 9.78 -12.42
CA ALA A 265 -6.44 8.40 -12.74
C ALA A 265 -6.97 7.66 -11.49
N GLY A 266 -6.41 7.96 -10.32
CA GLY A 266 -6.89 7.51 -9.00
C GLY A 266 -7.70 8.57 -8.27
N LEU A 267 -7.16 9.08 -7.17
CA LEU A 267 -7.78 10.06 -6.26
C LEU A 267 -6.95 11.35 -6.21
N CYS A 268 -7.61 12.49 -5.96
CA CYS A 268 -6.94 13.76 -5.68
C CYS A 268 -6.89 13.95 -4.15
N LEU A 269 -5.70 13.85 -3.55
CA LEU A 269 -5.50 13.94 -2.10
C LEU A 269 -4.91 15.30 -1.73
N GLY A 270 -5.49 15.93 -0.71
CA GLY A 270 -4.94 17.13 -0.08
C GLY A 270 -4.06 16.77 1.11
N VAL A 271 -2.83 17.27 1.16
CA VAL A 271 -1.91 17.13 2.31
C VAL A 271 -1.42 18.49 2.79
N PRO A 272 -1.20 18.69 4.10
CA PRO A 272 -0.57 19.91 4.59
C PRO A 272 0.85 20.09 4.03
N LYS A 273 1.26 21.34 3.74
CA LYS A 273 2.65 21.65 3.36
C LYS A 273 3.54 21.66 4.63
N GLY A 274 4.84 21.42 4.44
CA GLY A 274 5.80 20.94 5.46
C GLY A 274 6.30 21.91 6.53
N ASP A 275 5.67 23.06 6.73
CA ASP A 275 6.11 24.10 7.66
C ASP A 275 4.96 24.64 8.51
N ASP A 276 5.32 25.22 9.65
CA ASP A 276 4.48 25.60 10.81
C ASP A 276 3.33 26.59 10.53
N ALA A 277 3.00 26.84 9.25
CA ALA A 277 1.76 27.50 8.89
C ALA A 277 0.59 26.73 9.54
N SER A 278 -0.22 27.46 10.31
CA SER A 278 -1.41 26.93 10.96
C SER A 278 -2.20 26.05 9.99
N SER A 279 -2.62 24.86 10.44
CA SER A 279 -3.49 23.95 9.68
C SER A 279 -4.83 24.56 9.27
N THR A 280 -5.10 25.81 9.68
CA THR A 280 -6.25 26.60 9.29
C THR A 280 -6.06 27.45 8.04
N ASP A 281 -4.84 27.58 7.49
CA ASP A 281 -4.64 28.31 6.24
C ASP A 281 -5.02 27.43 5.04
N PRO A 282 -6.08 27.77 4.27
CA PRO A 282 -6.47 27.00 3.09
C PRO A 282 -5.39 26.95 2.00
N LEU A 283 -4.38 27.84 2.02
CA LEU A 283 -3.22 27.81 1.11
C LEU A 283 -2.14 26.81 1.55
N ASN A 284 -2.26 26.27 2.77
CA ASN A 284 -1.34 25.28 3.33
C ASN A 284 -1.72 23.84 2.97
N ILE A 285 -2.43 23.62 1.86
CA ILE A 285 -2.76 22.29 1.36
C ILE A 285 -2.21 22.16 -0.05
N ALA A 286 -1.40 21.13 -0.29
CA ALA A 286 -1.02 20.70 -1.63
C ALA A 286 -1.96 19.59 -2.08
N TYR A 287 -2.34 19.61 -3.36
CA TYR A 287 -3.26 18.63 -3.94
C TYR A 287 -2.57 17.86 -5.06
N PHE A 288 -2.46 16.54 -4.89
CA PHE A 288 -1.80 15.69 -5.87
C PHE A 288 -2.56 14.38 -6.09
N CYS A 289 -2.34 13.81 -7.26
CA CYS A 289 -2.91 12.54 -7.64
C CYS A 289 -2.23 11.39 -6.90
N THR A 290 -3.03 10.52 -6.31
CA THR A 290 -2.59 9.33 -5.60
C THR A 290 -3.51 8.14 -5.92
N GLN A 291 -3.20 6.98 -5.35
CA GLN A 291 -4.02 5.78 -5.41
C GLN A 291 -3.99 5.10 -4.03
N SER A 292 -5.03 4.32 -3.72
CA SER A 292 -5.05 3.53 -2.48
C SER A 292 -3.97 2.44 -2.53
N CYS A 293 -3.43 2.09 -1.37
CA CYS A 293 -2.46 1.03 -1.20
C CYS A 293 -2.63 0.38 0.18
N VAL A 294 -1.94 -0.74 0.42
CA VAL A 294 -1.95 -1.39 1.73
C VAL A 294 -0.82 -0.81 2.58
N PHE A 295 -1.17 -0.15 3.68
CA PHE A 295 -0.21 0.51 4.55
C PHE A 295 0.80 -0.48 5.11
N GLY A 296 2.08 -0.11 5.06
CA GLY A 296 3.19 -0.99 5.39
C GLY A 296 3.73 -1.80 4.21
N ASP A 297 3.04 -1.81 3.06
CA ASP A 297 3.52 -2.48 1.84
C ASP A 297 4.47 -1.56 1.09
N ILE A 298 5.77 -1.86 1.13
CA ILE A 298 6.78 -1.08 0.40
C ILE A 298 6.54 -1.17 -1.10
N MET A 299 6.04 -2.31 -1.59
CA MET A 299 5.73 -2.50 -3.01
C MET A 299 4.38 -1.91 -3.41
N GLY A 300 3.63 -1.40 -2.41
CA GLY A 300 2.27 -0.86 -2.43
C GLY A 300 1.90 0.06 -3.59
N CYS A 301 2.91 0.73 -4.12
CA CYS A 301 2.78 1.88 -5.00
C CYS A 301 3.77 1.78 -6.18
N GLY A 302 4.10 0.55 -6.60
CA GLY A 302 5.01 0.34 -7.72
C GLY A 302 6.42 0.87 -7.43
N PHE A 303 6.95 0.63 -6.22
CA PHE A 303 8.26 1.13 -5.77
C PHE A 303 9.41 0.91 -6.79
N ASN A 304 9.35 -0.18 -7.56
CA ASN A 304 10.33 -0.52 -8.60
C ASN A 304 9.92 -0.07 -10.02
N ASP A 305 8.74 0.51 -10.20
CA ASP A 305 8.20 0.91 -11.49
C ASP A 305 8.62 2.35 -11.78
N THR A 306 9.61 2.52 -12.64
CA THR A 306 10.02 3.85 -13.11
C THR A 306 9.20 4.29 -14.33
N PRO A 307 8.82 5.58 -14.45
CA PRO A 307 9.11 6.69 -13.54
C PRO A 307 8.11 6.83 -12.38
N SER A 308 7.00 6.10 -12.38
CA SER A 308 5.86 6.28 -11.47
C SER A 308 5.98 5.51 -10.16
N ALA A 309 7.17 5.50 -9.56
CA ALA A 309 7.41 4.78 -8.33
C ALA A 309 6.86 5.58 -7.14
N GLY A 310 6.19 4.88 -6.23
CA GLY A 310 5.64 5.44 -5.02
C GLY A 310 5.94 4.61 -3.79
N PHE A 311 5.58 5.16 -2.64
CA PHE A 311 5.63 4.48 -1.34
C PHE A 311 4.30 4.65 -0.61
N CYS A 312 3.79 3.59 0.02
CA CYS A 312 2.50 3.62 0.68
C CYS A 312 2.61 4.27 2.07
N LEU A 313 2.36 5.58 2.16
CA LEU A 313 2.68 6.38 3.35
C LEU A 313 1.51 7.15 3.95
N TYR A 314 0.64 7.73 3.13
CA TYR A 314 -0.37 8.67 3.62
C TYR A 314 -1.55 7.89 4.20
N SER A 315 -1.62 7.81 5.52
CA SER A 315 -2.66 7.08 6.25
C SER A 315 -3.36 7.97 7.27
N ALA A 316 -4.45 7.47 7.86
CA ALA A 316 -4.96 8.08 9.09
C ALA A 316 -3.95 7.85 10.24
N PRO A 317 -3.91 8.72 11.26
CA PRO A 317 -2.99 8.58 12.40
C PRO A 317 -3.18 7.30 13.21
N THR A 318 -4.37 6.70 13.11
CA THR A 318 -4.73 5.44 13.78
C THR A 318 -4.35 4.21 12.96
N SER A 319 -3.95 4.37 11.70
CA SER A 319 -3.73 3.25 10.80
C SER A 319 -2.38 2.55 11.05
N GLY A 320 -2.40 1.23 10.91
CA GLY A 320 -1.26 0.33 11.02
C GLY A 320 -1.06 -0.57 9.81
N ASN A 321 -0.13 -1.53 9.92
CA ASN A 321 0.15 -2.48 8.84
C ASN A 321 -1.15 -3.18 8.40
N GLY A 322 -1.40 -3.19 7.09
CA GLY A 322 -2.59 -3.81 6.50
C GLY A 322 -3.82 -2.92 6.41
N ASP A 323 -3.78 -1.68 6.87
CA ASP A 323 -4.87 -0.70 6.65
C ASP A 323 -4.78 -0.05 5.27
N GLU A 324 -5.83 0.68 4.88
CA GLU A 324 -5.77 1.57 3.73
C GLU A 324 -4.82 2.75 4.02
N ALA A 325 -3.97 3.04 3.04
CA ALA A 325 -3.24 4.29 2.94
C ALA A 325 -3.22 4.74 1.47
N PHE A 326 -2.49 5.81 1.19
CA PHE A 326 -2.32 6.36 -0.13
C PHE A 326 -0.85 6.53 -0.49
N CYS A 327 -0.58 6.40 -1.79
CA CYS A 327 0.75 6.46 -2.34
C CYS A 327 1.34 7.88 -2.32
N ALA A 328 2.55 8.01 -1.80
CA ALA A 328 3.43 9.15 -2.00
C ALA A 328 4.31 8.91 -3.22
N ALA A 329 4.46 9.91 -4.10
CA ALA A 329 5.36 9.83 -5.23
C ALA A 329 6.82 9.87 -4.74
N MET A 330 7.66 8.97 -5.27
CA MET A 330 9.10 8.98 -4.99
C MET A 330 9.85 9.85 -6.00
N CYS A 331 11.00 10.38 -5.59
CA CYS A 331 11.83 11.25 -6.40
C CYS A 331 13.32 11.00 -6.14
N ASP A 332 14.15 11.29 -7.13
CA ASP A 332 15.60 11.39 -6.99
C ASP A 332 16.07 12.85 -6.98
N LYS A 333 15.22 13.76 -7.50
CA LYS A 333 15.43 15.22 -7.57
C LYS A 333 14.09 15.94 -7.70
N ASP A 334 14.07 17.24 -7.44
CA ASP A 334 12.84 18.06 -7.44
C ASP A 334 12.05 17.99 -8.74
N SER A 335 12.73 17.88 -9.89
CA SER A 335 12.07 17.79 -11.20
C SER A 335 11.26 16.52 -11.40
N ASP A 336 11.43 15.51 -10.54
CA ASP A 336 10.65 14.27 -10.59
C ASP A 336 9.28 14.45 -9.93
N CYS A 337 9.10 15.49 -9.11
CA CYS A 337 7.84 15.82 -8.48
C CYS A 337 6.91 16.52 -9.48
N LEU A 338 5.90 15.79 -9.94
CA LEU A 338 5.03 16.22 -11.04
C LEU A 338 4.06 17.33 -10.65
N ASP A 339 3.79 17.52 -9.36
CA ASP A 339 3.04 18.67 -8.89
C ASP A 339 3.90 19.93 -8.86
N GLN A 340 3.85 20.62 -9.99
CA GLN A 340 4.46 21.93 -10.19
C GLN A 340 3.43 23.06 -10.05
N GLN A 341 2.14 22.77 -9.80
CA GLN A 341 1.10 23.82 -9.73
C GLN A 341 1.30 24.72 -8.51
N ASP A 342 1.83 24.16 -7.43
CA ASP A 342 2.13 24.88 -6.19
C ASP A 342 3.52 25.58 -6.20
N ASN A 343 4.28 25.52 -7.30
CA ASN A 343 5.66 26.04 -7.47
C ASN A 343 6.71 25.61 -6.42
N ASN A 344 6.31 24.80 -5.43
CA ASN A 344 7.11 24.47 -4.25
C ASN A 344 7.21 22.96 -4.01
N GLY A 345 6.86 22.15 -5.00
CA GLY A 345 7.11 20.71 -4.97
C GLY A 345 8.61 20.44 -5.01
N PHE A 346 9.14 19.73 -4.02
CA PHE A 346 10.55 19.38 -3.91
C PHE A 346 10.73 17.92 -3.53
N CYS A 347 11.94 17.42 -3.72
CA CYS A 347 12.30 16.07 -3.32
C CYS A 347 12.85 16.06 -1.89
N ASP A 348 12.04 15.59 -0.94
CA ASP A 348 12.47 15.38 0.43
C ASP A 348 13.38 14.15 0.52
N THR A 349 14.66 14.41 0.75
CA THR A 349 15.71 13.37 0.82
C THR A 349 15.86 12.73 2.20
N ASP A 350 15.10 13.15 3.22
CA ASP A 350 15.22 12.56 4.57
C ASP A 350 14.91 11.05 4.57
N TRP A 351 14.08 10.63 3.62
CA TRP A 351 13.71 9.23 3.41
C TRP A 351 14.75 8.41 2.64
N VAL A 352 15.76 9.04 2.03
CA VAL A 352 16.78 8.35 1.20
C VAL A 352 17.52 7.29 2.00
N ASN A 353 17.81 7.54 3.28
CA ASN A 353 18.51 6.56 4.12
C ASN A 353 17.67 5.29 4.37
N SER A 354 16.35 5.41 4.35
CA SER A 354 15.42 4.31 4.64
C SER A 354 14.92 3.62 3.37
N LEU A 355 14.69 4.38 2.29
CA LEU A 355 14.06 3.92 1.06
C LEU A 355 15.01 3.92 -0.15
N GLY A 356 16.21 4.47 -0.03
CA GLY A 356 17.15 4.65 -1.13
C GLY A 356 16.82 5.80 -2.08
N ARG A 357 15.66 6.46 -1.91
CA ARG A 357 15.17 7.59 -2.72
C ARG A 357 14.36 8.56 -1.84
N GLY A 358 14.14 9.78 -2.33
CA GLY A 358 13.32 10.77 -1.64
C GLY A 358 11.82 10.59 -1.90
N LEU A 359 11.01 11.39 -1.20
CA LEU A 359 9.57 11.52 -1.42
C LEU A 359 9.24 12.94 -1.87
N CYS A 360 8.26 13.08 -2.75
CA CYS A 360 7.78 14.40 -3.12
C CYS A 360 7.03 15.05 -1.95
N ALA A 361 7.46 16.25 -1.61
CA ALA A 361 6.90 17.07 -0.54
C ALA A 361 6.70 18.52 -1.03
N TRP A 362 6.09 19.35 -0.19
CA TRP A 362 5.75 20.74 -0.53
C TRP A 362 6.11 21.67 0.61
N ASN A 363 6.77 22.79 0.30
CA ASN A 363 7.01 23.88 1.26
C ASN A 363 5.89 24.93 1.15
N TYR A 364 5.48 25.53 2.26
CA TYR A 364 4.71 26.75 2.26
C TYR A 364 5.65 27.95 2.06
N GLY A 365 5.20 28.92 1.27
CA GLY A 365 5.98 30.13 0.94
C GLY A 365 6.78 30.05 -0.37
N LEU A 366 6.71 31.13 -1.15
CA LEU A 366 7.37 31.32 -2.45
C LEU A 366 8.89 31.56 -2.34
#